data_AF-A0A380FKX3-F1
#
_entry.id   AF-A0A380FKX3-F1
#
_cell.length_a   1.000
_cell.length_b   1.000
_cell.length_c   1.000
_cell.angle_alpha   90.00
_cell.angle_beta   90.00
_cell.angle_gamma   90.00
#
_symmetry.space_group_name_H-M   'P 1'
#
loop_
_entity.id
_entity.type
_entity.pdbx_description
1 polymer ?
#
loop_
_entity_poly.entity_id
_entity_poly.type
_entity_poly.pdbx_seq_one_letter_code
_entity_poly.pdbx_strand_id
1 'polypeptide(L)'
;MAAGITSAFILQIKPATKIAVIEIDEGSIPRVLNEVTPTMMVFTNFFRDQMDRFGEIDIMVNNIANAISNKGIKLLLNADDPFVSRLKIASDTVEYYGMKAHAHEFEQSTMNESKYCPNCGQTITL
;
A
#
# COMPACT_ATOMS: atom_id res chain seq x y z
N MET A 1 12.92 6.84 9.43
CA MET A 1 11.48 6.64 9.72
C MET A 1 11.19 5.52 10.70
N ALA A 2 11.84 4.35 10.67
CA ALA A 2 11.66 3.30 11.71
C ALA A 2 11.78 3.83 13.16
N ALA A 3 12.69 4.76 13.42
CA ALA A 3 12.85 5.39 14.75
C ALA A 3 11.60 6.12 15.26
N GLY A 4 10.78 6.70 14.37
CA GLY A 4 9.55 7.38 14.75
C GLY A 4 8.49 6.41 15.26
N ILE A 5 8.32 5.28 14.54
CA ILE A 5 7.43 4.19 14.96
C ILE A 5 7.90 3.61 16.30
N THR A 6 9.18 3.29 16.44
CA THR A 6 9.74 2.78 17.70
C THR A 6 9.50 3.75 18.86
N SER A 7 9.73 5.05 18.65
CA SER A 7 9.47 6.07 19.67
C SER A 7 7.99 6.14 20.05
N ALA A 8 7.07 6.05 19.08
CA ALA A 8 5.64 6.02 19.35
C ALA A 8 5.24 4.84 20.25
N PHE A 9 5.77 3.64 19.97
CA PHE A 9 5.55 2.48 20.84
C PHE A 9 6.09 2.70 22.25
N ILE A 10 7.32 3.21 22.40
CA ILE A 10 7.93 3.46 23.71
C ILE A 10 7.12 4.47 24.53
N LEU A 11 6.63 5.54 23.90
CA LEU A 11 5.95 6.63 24.60
C LEU A 11 4.49 6.34 24.92
N GLN A 12 3.81 5.52 24.11
CA GLN A 12 2.36 5.37 24.18
C GLN A 12 1.89 4.01 24.74
N ILE A 13 2.78 3.02 24.85
CA ILE A 13 2.38 1.69 25.32
C ILE A 13 1.99 1.73 26.80
N LYS A 14 0.77 1.27 27.08
CA LYS A 14 0.21 1.06 28.42
C LYS A 14 -0.47 -0.31 28.44
N PRO A 15 -0.66 -0.96 29.61
CA PRO A 15 -1.34 -2.26 29.68
C PRO A 15 -2.73 -2.29 29.02
N ALA A 16 -3.42 -1.15 29.01
CA ALA A 16 -4.73 -0.97 28.39
C ALA A 16 -4.68 -0.74 26.87
N THR A 17 -3.54 -0.35 26.30
CA THR A 17 -3.40 -0.11 24.86
C THR A 17 -3.36 -1.45 24.12
N LYS A 18 -4.46 -1.79 23.44
CA LYS A 18 -4.59 -3.06 22.69
C LYS A 18 -4.49 -2.91 21.18
N ILE A 19 -4.54 -1.69 20.67
CA ILE A 19 -4.54 -1.37 19.23
C ILE A 19 -3.45 -0.32 18.98
N ALA A 20 -2.69 -0.52 17.91
CA ALA A 20 -1.77 0.46 17.37
C ALA A 20 -2.21 0.80 15.94
N VAL A 21 -2.35 2.09 15.64
CA VAL A 21 -2.61 2.60 14.29
C VAL A 21 -1.36 3.37 13.89
N ILE A 22 -0.66 2.86 12.89
CA ILE A 22 0.68 3.34 12.52
C ILE A 22 0.66 3.72 11.05
N GLU A 23 0.92 4.99 10.77
CA GLU A 23 1.32 5.45 9.46
C GLU A 23 2.77 5.05 9.20
N ILE A 24 3.05 4.49 8.03
CA ILE A 24 4.37 4.02 7.64
C ILE A 24 4.63 4.39 6.19
N ASP A 25 5.81 4.95 5.97
CA ASP A 25 6.37 5.19 4.65
C ASP A 25 6.74 3.88 3.94
N GLU A 26 6.48 3.83 2.63
CA GLU A 26 6.65 2.66 1.79
C GLU A 26 8.07 2.09 1.78
N GLY A 27 9.09 2.96 1.76
CA GLY A 27 10.50 2.56 1.81
C GLY A 27 10.91 1.99 3.18
N SER A 28 10.14 2.31 4.22
CA SER A 28 10.38 1.84 5.58
C SER A 28 9.73 0.51 5.91
N ILE A 29 8.76 0.05 5.11
CA ILE A 29 8.01 -1.19 5.32
C ILE A 29 8.95 -2.40 5.51
N PRO A 30 9.92 -2.70 4.64
CA PRO A 30 10.75 -3.90 4.78
C PRO A 30 11.53 -3.92 6.09
N ARG A 31 12.02 -2.76 6.52
CA ARG A 31 12.79 -2.64 7.76
C ARG A 31 11.93 -2.84 9.01
N VAL A 32 10.73 -2.26 9.03
CA VAL A 32 9.83 -2.36 10.19
C VAL A 32 9.25 -3.77 10.32
N LEU A 33 8.99 -4.45 9.20
CA LEU A 33 8.47 -5.82 9.18
C LEU A 33 9.43 -6.90 9.69
N ASN A 34 10.70 -6.55 9.91
CA ASN A 34 11.67 -7.41 10.60
C ASN A 34 11.44 -7.42 12.12
N GLU A 35 10.84 -6.37 12.68
CA GLU A 35 10.65 -6.19 14.12
C GLU A 35 9.19 -6.37 14.54
N VAL A 36 8.24 -5.98 13.68
CA VAL A 36 6.80 -6.00 13.97
C VAL A 36 6.06 -6.60 12.80
N THR A 37 5.20 -7.58 13.05
CA THR A 37 4.23 -8.09 12.07
C THR A 37 2.85 -7.51 12.37
N PRO A 38 2.32 -6.61 11.52
CA PRO A 38 0.97 -6.08 11.68
C PRO A 38 -0.08 -7.19 11.54
N THR A 39 -1.20 -7.05 12.26
CA THR A 39 -2.38 -7.91 12.03
C THR A 39 -3.13 -7.51 10.76
N MET A 40 -3.03 -6.24 10.36
CA MET A 40 -3.70 -5.67 9.20
C MET A 40 -2.87 -4.54 8.60
N MET A 41 -2.88 -4.42 7.28
CA MET A 41 -2.33 -3.28 6.55
C MET A 41 -3.35 -2.75 5.54
N VAL A 42 -3.50 -1.42 5.48
CA VAL A 42 -4.34 -0.73 4.50
C VAL A 42 -3.45 0.05 3.55
N PHE A 43 -3.70 -0.10 2.25
CA PHE A 43 -2.99 0.61 1.19
C PHE A 43 -3.96 1.56 0.49
N THR A 44 -3.57 2.82 0.36
CA THR A 44 -4.42 3.91 -0.14
C THR A 44 -4.33 4.08 -1.65
N ASN A 45 -3.15 4.43 -2.14
CA ASN A 45 -2.84 4.62 -3.54
C ASN A 45 -1.31 4.58 -3.75
N PHE A 46 -0.90 4.36 -5.00
CA PHE A 46 0.49 4.56 -5.44
C PHE A 46 0.49 5.51 -6.64
N PHE A 47 0.91 6.76 -6.41
CA PHE A 47 1.09 7.77 -7.45
C PHE A 47 2.56 7.97 -7.79
N ARG A 48 2.85 8.31 -9.04
CA ARG A 48 4.21 8.63 -9.50
C ARG A 48 4.54 10.05 -9.10
N ASP A 49 5.58 10.25 -8.32
CA ASP A 49 6.08 11.60 -8.13
C ASP A 49 6.73 12.10 -9.45
N GLN A 50 6.65 13.39 -9.73
CA GLN A 50 7.07 13.99 -11.01
C GLN A 50 8.57 13.80 -11.32
N MET A 51 9.37 13.40 -10.33
CA MET A 51 10.79 13.08 -10.49
C MET A 51 11.09 11.58 -10.66
N ASP A 52 10.13 10.70 -10.38
CA ASP A 52 10.34 9.25 -10.41
C ASP A 52 10.17 8.72 -11.84
N ARG A 53 11.32 8.42 -12.44
CA ARG A 53 11.45 7.95 -13.81
C ARG A 53 10.84 6.55 -13.96
N PHE A 54 10.41 6.26 -15.19
CA PHE A 54 9.90 4.98 -15.67
C PHE A 54 10.46 3.74 -14.93
N GLY A 55 9.66 3.13 -14.04
CA GLY A 55 9.91 1.80 -13.46
C GLY A 55 9.99 1.72 -11.93
N GLU A 56 10.09 2.84 -11.21
CA GLU A 56 10.33 2.81 -9.75
C GLU A 56 9.12 2.33 -8.94
N ILE A 57 7.88 2.70 -9.33
CA ILE A 57 6.67 2.20 -8.65
C ILE A 57 6.56 0.67 -8.76
N ASP A 58 6.81 0.09 -9.93
CA ASP A 58 6.73 -1.36 -10.11
C ASP A 58 7.73 -2.09 -9.20
N ILE A 59 8.95 -1.57 -9.08
CA ILE A 59 9.98 -2.12 -8.21
C ILE A 59 9.56 -1.97 -6.74
N MET A 60 9.08 -0.80 -6.36
CA MET A 60 8.61 -0.51 -5.01
C MET A 60 7.44 -1.42 -4.60
N VAL A 61 6.40 -1.54 -5.43
CA VAL A 61 5.24 -2.41 -5.18
C VAL A 61 5.68 -3.86 -5.05
N ASN A 62 6.59 -4.33 -5.90
CA ASN A 62 7.15 -5.68 -5.78
C ASN A 62 7.95 -5.88 -4.49
N ASN A 63 8.75 -4.89 -4.08
CA ASN A 63 9.51 -4.94 -2.84
C ASN A 63 8.58 -5.01 -1.62
N ILE A 64 7.50 -4.22 -1.62
CA ILE A 64 6.47 -4.26 -0.58
C ILE A 64 5.77 -5.62 -0.57
N ALA A 65 5.33 -6.12 -1.73
CA ALA A 65 4.68 -7.43 -1.86
C ALA A 65 5.57 -8.55 -1.29
N ASN A 66 6.85 -8.55 -1.63
CA ASN A 66 7.81 -9.52 -1.11
C ASN A 66 8.00 -9.38 0.40
N ALA A 67 8.04 -8.15 0.92
CA ALA A 67 8.24 -7.90 2.34
C ALA A 67 7.05 -8.35 3.21
N ILE A 68 5.81 -8.23 2.70
CA ILE A 68 4.59 -8.63 3.43
C ILE A 68 4.16 -10.09 3.16
N SER A 69 4.75 -10.75 2.16
CA SER A 69 4.39 -12.11 1.75
C SER A 69 4.59 -13.14 2.85
N ASN A 70 3.68 -14.12 2.93
CA ASN A 70 3.72 -15.27 3.86
C ASN A 70 3.76 -14.89 5.37
N LYS A 71 3.35 -13.66 5.73
CA LYS A 71 3.28 -13.20 7.13
C LYS A 71 1.89 -13.31 7.76
N GLY A 72 0.88 -13.78 7.01
CA GLY A 72 -0.51 -13.90 7.51
C GLY A 72 -1.20 -12.55 7.78
N ILE A 73 -0.73 -11.47 7.15
CA ILE A 73 -1.24 -10.11 7.33
C ILE A 73 -2.54 -9.96 6.55
N LYS A 74 -3.61 -9.46 7.18
CA LYS A 74 -4.83 -9.09 6.44
C LYS A 74 -4.59 -7.81 5.63
N LEU A 75 -4.87 -7.83 4.33
CA LEU A 75 -4.68 -6.68 3.45
C LEU A 75 -6.02 -6.01 3.13
N LEU A 76 -6.10 -4.70 3.34
CA LEU A 76 -7.18 -3.84 2.85
C LEU A 76 -6.68 -3.04 1.65
N LEU A 77 -7.18 -3.36 0.47
CA LEU A 77 -6.67 -2.84 -0.80
C LEU A 77 -7.70 -1.96 -1.50
N ASN A 78 -7.23 -0.83 -2.04
CA ASN A 78 -8.03 0.00 -2.94
C ASN A 78 -8.22 -0.71 -4.29
N ALA A 79 -9.46 -1.06 -4.63
CA ALA A 79 -9.82 -1.69 -5.90
C ALA A 79 -9.72 -0.72 -7.08
N ASP A 80 -9.80 0.59 -6.83
CA ASP A 80 -9.74 1.62 -7.87
C ASP A 80 -8.31 1.93 -8.31
N ASP A 81 -7.30 1.50 -7.52
CA ASP A 81 -5.89 1.63 -7.85
C ASP A 81 -5.30 0.26 -8.26
N PRO A 82 -4.86 0.11 -9.53
CA PRO A 82 -4.34 -1.16 -10.02
C PRO A 82 -2.99 -1.55 -9.40
N PHE A 83 -2.15 -0.59 -8.99
CA PHE A 83 -0.88 -0.86 -8.32
C PHE A 83 -1.12 -1.36 -6.89
N VAL A 84 -2.08 -0.78 -6.17
CA VAL A 84 -2.48 -1.27 -4.85
C VAL A 84 -3.09 -2.67 -4.97
N SER A 85 -3.99 -2.88 -5.93
CA SER A 85 -4.64 -4.18 -6.16
C SER A 85 -3.66 -5.31 -6.51
N ARG A 86 -2.46 -4.99 -7.03
CA ARG A 86 -1.39 -5.96 -7.28
C ARG A 86 -0.86 -6.61 -6.01
N LEU A 87 -0.93 -5.93 -4.86
CA LEU A 87 -0.48 -6.47 -3.57
C LEU A 87 -1.28 -7.68 -3.09
N LYS A 88 -2.40 -8.01 -3.75
CA LYS A 88 -3.20 -9.21 -3.47
C LYS A 88 -2.38 -10.51 -3.50
N ILE A 89 -1.28 -10.54 -4.24
CA ILE A 89 -0.40 -11.73 -4.35
C ILE A 89 0.37 -12.02 -3.06
N ALA A 90 0.38 -11.10 -2.11
CA ALA A 90 1.20 -11.18 -0.90
C ALA A 90 0.45 -11.71 0.33
N SER A 91 -0.85 -11.96 0.24
CA SER A 91 -1.63 -12.53 1.33
C SER A 91 -2.85 -13.31 0.83
N ASP A 92 -3.20 -14.38 1.53
CA ASP A 92 -4.45 -15.12 1.29
C ASP A 92 -5.68 -14.44 1.89
N THR A 93 -5.49 -13.43 2.75
CA THR A 93 -6.59 -12.69 3.40
C THR A 93 -6.64 -11.26 2.89
N VAL A 94 -7.44 -11.04 1.85
CA VAL A 94 -7.57 -9.74 1.16
C VAL A 94 -9.02 -9.28 1.18
N GLU A 95 -9.23 -8.02 1.56
CA GLU A 95 -10.50 -7.32 1.41
C GLU A 95 -10.30 -6.04 0.59
N TYR A 96 -11.31 -5.71 -0.20
CA TYR A 96 -11.27 -4.57 -1.10
C TYR A 96 -12.21 -3.47 -0.65
N TYR A 97 -11.77 -2.23 -0.81
CA TYR A 97 -12.63 -1.05 -0.78
C TYR A 97 -12.46 -0.27 -2.08
N GLY A 98 -13.43 0.58 -2.41
CA GLY A 98 -13.41 1.37 -3.63
C GLY A 98 -14.67 2.20 -3.78
N MET A 99 -14.75 2.93 -4.87
CA MET A 99 -15.80 3.88 -5.19
C MET A 99 -16.60 3.40 -6.40
N LYS A 100 -17.93 3.48 -6.31
CA LYS A 100 -18.79 3.18 -7.46
C LYS A 100 -18.57 4.19 -8.57
N ALA A 101 -18.74 3.75 -9.81
CA ALA A 101 -18.80 4.64 -10.96
C ALA A 101 -19.83 5.77 -10.71
N HIS A 102 -19.45 7.00 -11.08
CA HIS A 102 -20.29 8.21 -10.92
C HIS A 102 -20.68 8.53 -9.47
N ALA A 103 -19.93 8.06 -8.46
CA ALA A 103 -20.15 8.49 -7.08
C ALA A 103 -19.85 9.98 -6.87
N HIS A 104 -18.90 10.53 -7.64
CA HIS A 104 -18.53 11.94 -7.66
C HIS A 104 -17.85 12.31 -8.99
N GLU A 105 -17.94 13.58 -9.39
CA GLU A 105 -17.20 14.14 -10.52
C GLU A 105 -15.93 14.83 -10.02
N PHE A 106 -14.80 14.15 -10.14
CA PHE A 106 -13.49 14.71 -9.77
C PHE A 106 -12.93 15.61 -10.88
N GLU A 107 -12.11 16.59 -10.50
CA GLU A 107 -11.31 17.35 -11.47
C GLU A 107 -10.44 16.41 -12.30
N GLN A 108 -10.65 16.43 -13.62
CA GLN A 108 -9.86 15.59 -14.52
C GLN A 108 -8.50 16.23 -14.76
N SER A 109 -7.44 15.55 -14.31
CA SER A 109 -6.08 15.88 -14.72
C SER A 109 -5.77 15.18 -16.05
N THR A 110 -4.92 15.79 -16.89
CA THR A 110 -4.44 15.17 -18.12
C THR A 110 -3.45 14.02 -17.88
N MET A 111 -3.07 13.78 -16.63
CA MET A 111 -2.06 12.82 -16.23
C MET A 111 -2.72 11.55 -15.67
N ASN A 112 -3.21 10.70 -16.59
CA ASN A 112 -3.59 9.33 -16.23
C ASN A 112 -2.31 8.49 -16.07
N GLU A 113 -1.91 8.26 -14.83
CA GLU A 113 -0.70 7.52 -14.47
C GLU A 113 -0.89 5.99 -14.56
N SER A 114 -2.13 5.52 -14.41
CA SER A 114 -2.52 4.11 -14.41
C SER A 114 -2.96 3.61 -15.79
N LYS A 115 -2.22 3.96 -16.86
CA LYS A 115 -2.58 3.57 -18.23
C LYS A 115 -2.27 2.11 -18.56
N TYR A 116 -1.38 1.47 -17.81
CA TYR A 116 -0.88 0.12 -18.11
C TYR A 116 -1.12 -0.84 -16.95
N CYS A 117 -1.51 -2.07 -17.28
CA CYS A 117 -1.74 -3.12 -16.31
C CYS A 117 -0.41 -3.50 -15.65
N PRO A 118 -0.29 -3.43 -14.32
CA PRO A 118 0.96 -3.73 -13.63
C PRO A 118 1.31 -5.22 -13.63
N ASN A 119 0.43 -6.08 -14.15
CA ASN A 119 0.68 -7.50 -14.31
C ASN A 119 1.20 -7.87 -15.71
N CYS A 120 0.60 -7.34 -16.78
CA CYS A 120 0.91 -7.75 -18.16
C CYS A 120 1.43 -6.61 -19.07
N GLY A 121 1.45 -5.37 -18.60
CA GLY A 121 1.91 -4.21 -19.37
C GLY A 121 0.97 -3.77 -20.50
N GLN A 122 -0.20 -4.42 -20.69
CA GLN A 122 -1.20 -3.97 -21.65
C GLN A 122 -1.95 -2.74 -21.15
N THR A 123 -2.46 -1.92 -22.07
CA THR A 123 -3.25 -0.73 -21.71
C THR A 123 -4.53 -1.14 -20.98
N ILE A 124 -4.80 -0.51 -19.84
CA ILE A 124 -6.06 -0.68 -19.11
C ILE A 124 -7.14 0.09 -19.88
N THR A 125 -8.19 -0.62 -20.27
CA THR A 125 -9.42 -0.02 -20.79
C THR A 125 -10.40 0.08 -19.63
N LEU A 126 -10.81 1.32 -19.33
CA LEU A 126 -11.88 1.65 -18.40
C LEU A 126 -13.23 1.64 -19.13
#